data_AF-A0AAW9PYU5-F1
#
_entry.id   AF-A0AAW9PYU5-F1
#
_cell.length_a   1.000
_cell.length_b   1.000
_cell.length_c   1.000
_cell.angle_alpha   90.00
_cell.angle_beta   90.00
_cell.angle_gamma   90.00
#
_symmetry.space_group_name_H-M   'P 1'
#
loop_
_entity.id
_entity.type
_entity.pdbx_description
1 polymer ?
#
loop_
_entity_poly.entity_id
_entity_poly.type
_entity_poly.pdbx_seq_one_letter_code
_entity_poly.pdbx_strand_id
1 'polypeptide(L)'
;MSLDRQDSQATVQTLVITGNYQEYLQWRQKHRNISNCKYVEGLEDIQGLNGFFLELVLYGTYQLNPVYGSYQMQRLIAESQSPFKSYIKA
;
A
#
# COMPACT_ATOMS: atom_id res chain seq x y z
N MET A 1 33.00 0.58 18.51
CA MET A 1 31.98 -0.47 18.36
C MET A 1 30.70 0.06 18.95
N SER A 2 29.71 0.34 18.10
CA SER A 2 28.28 0.13 18.34
C SER A 2 27.61 0.55 17.03
N LEU A 3 27.31 -0.45 16.20
CA LEU A 3 26.37 -0.26 15.10
C LEU A 3 25.01 -0.04 15.76
N ASP A 4 24.52 1.20 15.75
CA ASP A 4 23.10 1.49 15.96
C ASP A 4 22.34 0.78 14.83
N ARG A 5 21.98 -0.48 15.09
CA ARG A 5 20.91 -1.17 14.40
C ARG A 5 19.65 -0.38 14.72
N GLN A 6 19.36 0.63 13.89
CA GLN A 6 17.98 0.99 13.62
C GLN A 6 17.36 -0.26 13.00
N ASP A 7 16.85 -1.12 13.87
CA ASP A 7 15.88 -2.15 13.55
C ASP A 7 14.79 -1.45 12.75
N SER A 8 14.92 -1.57 11.43
CA SER A 8 13.88 -1.27 10.49
C SER A 8 12.79 -2.30 10.76
N GLN A 9 11.97 -2.03 11.78
CA GLN A 9 10.59 -2.48 11.76
C GLN A 9 10.07 -1.98 10.42
N ALA A 10 10.03 -2.87 9.43
CA ALA A 10 9.30 -2.66 8.21
C ALA A 10 7.84 -2.54 8.62
N THR A 11 7.44 -1.36 9.11
CA THR A 11 6.07 -1.01 9.40
C THR A 11 5.37 -1.10 8.07
N VAL A 12 4.70 -2.23 7.85
CA VAL A 12 3.98 -2.55 6.62
C VAL A 12 3.21 -1.29 6.20
N GLN A 13 3.58 -0.74 5.05
CA GLN A 13 2.97 0.48 4.56
C GLN A 13 1.65 0.11 3.90
N THR A 14 0.56 0.74 4.34
CA THR A 14 -0.76 0.56 3.78
C THR A 14 -0.96 1.56 2.63
N LEU A 15 -1.07 1.07 1.40
CA LEU A 15 -1.41 1.89 0.25
C LEU A 15 -2.92 1.82 0.01
N VAL A 16 -3.56 2.97 -0.12
CA VAL A 16 -5.01 3.08 -0.28
C VAL A 16 -5.31 3.65 -1.65
N ILE A 17 -6.03 2.89 -2.45
CA ILE A 17 -6.54 3.30 -3.76
C ILE A 17 -8.03 3.54 -3.65
N THR A 18 -8.44 4.75 -4.02
CA THR A 18 -9.83 5.19 -4.08
C THR A 18 -10.06 5.92 -5.40
N GLY A 19 -11.33 6.15 -5.78
CA GLY A 19 -11.62 6.85 -7.04
C GLY A 19 -11.21 8.33 -7.01
N ASN A 20 -11.11 8.92 -5.82
CA ASN A 20 -10.62 10.29 -5.60
C ASN A 20 -10.18 10.48 -4.14
N TYR A 21 -9.57 11.65 -3.86
CA TYR A 21 -9.07 12.00 -2.52
C TYR A 21 -10.17 12.11 -1.45
N GLN A 22 -11.39 12.52 -1.82
CA GLN A 22 -12.49 12.63 -0.85
C GLN A 22 -12.91 11.26 -0.31
N GLU A 23 -12.95 10.24 -1.17
CA GLU A 23 -13.18 8.86 -0.74
C GLU A 23 -12.05 8.36 0.18
N TYR A 24 -10.79 8.72 -0.09
CA TYR A 24 -9.68 8.42 0.80
C TYR A 24 -9.87 9.06 2.18
N LEU A 25 -10.31 10.32 2.26
CA LEU A 25 -10.59 10.97 3.54
C LEU A 25 -11.72 10.26 4.31
N GLN A 26 -12.78 9.83 3.63
CA GLN A 26 -13.85 9.05 4.24
C GLN A 26 -13.35 7.71 4.78
N TRP A 27 -12.49 7.01 4.02
CA TRP A 27 -11.86 5.78 4.48
C TRP A 27 -10.97 6.03 5.70
N ARG A 28 -10.15 7.10 5.66
CA ARG A 28 -9.23 7.48 6.73
C ARG A 28 -9.95 7.83 8.02
N GLN A 29 -11.10 8.50 7.94
CA GLN A 29 -11.92 8.81 9.10
C GLN A 29 -12.43 7.57 9.83
N LYS A 30 -12.70 6.49 9.08
CA LYS A 30 -13.15 5.20 9.62
C LYS A 30 -12.00 4.33 10.14
N HIS A 31 -10.80 4.47 9.57
CA HIS A 31 -9.63 3.64 9.88
C HIS A 31 -8.49 4.46 10.50
N ARG A 32 -8.78 5.19 11.58
CA ARG A 32 -7.80 6.08 12.25
C ARG A 32 -6.64 5.35 12.92
N ASN A 33 -6.83 4.07 13.23
CA ASN A 33 -5.85 3.20 13.90
C ASN A 33 -4.68 2.78 12.99
N ILE A 34 -4.81 2.92 11.66
CA ILE A 34 -3.74 2.62 10.72
C ILE A 34 -2.81 3.83 10.68
N SER A 35 -1.60 3.71 11.21
CA SER A 35 -0.66 4.84 11.34
C SER A 35 0.14 5.10 10.06
N ASN A 36 0.57 4.04 9.37
CA ASN A 36 1.38 4.13 8.16
C ASN A 36 0.54 3.88 6.89
N CYS A 37 -0.32 4.84 6.51
CA CYS A 37 -1.10 4.75 5.29
C CYS A 37 -0.79 5.89 4.30
N LYS A 38 -0.81 5.59 3.00
CA LYS A 38 -0.60 6.55 1.91
C LYS A 38 -1.73 6.43 0.88
N TYR A 39 -2.29 7.56 0.47
CA TYR A 39 -3.18 7.64 -0.68
C TYR A 39 -2.39 7.52 -1.98
N VAL A 40 -2.88 6.72 -2.92
CA VAL A 40 -2.28 6.54 -4.25
C VAL A 40 -3.02 7.40 -5.25
N GLU A 41 -2.37 8.46 -5.71
CA GLU A 41 -2.91 9.39 -6.71
C GLU A 41 -2.29 9.17 -8.09
N GLY A 42 -0.98 8.87 -8.12
CA GLY A 42 -0.20 8.70 -9.33
C GLY A 42 0.62 7.41 -9.38
N LEU A 43 1.24 7.13 -10.53
CA LEU A 43 2.12 5.97 -10.70
C LEU A 43 3.45 6.12 -9.95
N GLU A 44 3.91 7.36 -9.81
CA GLU A 44 5.05 7.76 -9.00
C GLU A 44 4.89 7.33 -7.54
N ASP A 45 3.65 7.25 -7.04
CA ASP A 45 3.39 6.85 -5.66
C ASP A 45 3.70 5.38 -5.38
N ILE A 46 3.71 4.56 -6.44
CA ILE A 46 3.94 3.12 -6.39
C ILE A 46 5.25 2.69 -7.05
N GLN A 47 6.01 3.64 -7.59
CA GLN A 47 7.28 3.35 -8.24
C GLN A 47 8.32 2.91 -7.20
N GLY A 48 8.97 1.76 -7.43
CA GLY A 48 9.99 1.22 -6.52
C GLY A 48 9.44 0.49 -5.30
N LEU A 49 8.11 0.39 -5.19
CA LEU A 49 7.45 -0.39 -4.14
C LEU A 49 7.54 -1.90 -4.41
N ASN A 50 7.65 -2.68 -3.33
CA ASN A 50 7.71 -4.14 -3.36
C ASN A 50 6.45 -4.73 -2.70
N GLY A 51 5.63 -5.46 -3.46
CA GLY A 51 4.31 -5.94 -3.03
C GLY A 51 4.33 -6.86 -1.80
N PHE A 52 5.48 -7.46 -1.46
CA PHE A 52 5.62 -8.33 -0.28
C PHE A 52 5.54 -7.59 1.05
N PHE A 53 5.98 -6.33 1.12
CA PHE A 53 6.05 -5.54 2.36
C PHE A 53 4.93 -4.50 2.48
N LEU A 54 3.87 -4.65 1.68
CA LEU A 54 2.80 -3.66 1.54
C LEU A 54 1.44 -4.30 1.80
N GLU A 55 0.55 -3.49 2.36
CA GLU A 55 -0.87 -3.78 2.44
C GLU A 55 -1.61 -2.90 1.44
N LEU A 56 -2.28 -3.50 0.46
CA LEU A 56 -3.06 -2.77 -0.53
C LEU A 56 -4.53 -2.76 -0.11
N VAL A 57 -5.09 -1.56 0.01
CA VAL A 57 -6.50 -1.33 0.30
C VAL A 57 -7.17 -0.73 -0.93
N LEU A 58 -8.14 -1.46 -1.46
CA LEU A 58 -9.03 -0.99 -2.53
C LEU A 58 -10.34 -0.53 -1.89
N TYR A 59 -10.70 0.74 -2.03
CA TYR A 59 -11.91 1.29 -1.40
C TYR A 59 -12.70 2.19 -2.34
N GLY A 60 -14.03 2.20 -2.17
CA GLY A 60 -14.93 3.06 -2.94
C GLY A 60 -14.87 2.76 -4.43
N THR A 61 -14.76 3.80 -5.24
CA THR A 61 -14.71 3.73 -6.70
C THR A 61 -13.29 3.61 -7.25
N TYR A 62 -12.44 2.81 -6.58
CA TYR A 62 -11.02 2.63 -6.92
C TYR A 62 -10.76 2.21 -8.38
N GLN A 63 -11.72 1.56 -9.05
CA GLN A 63 -11.60 1.18 -10.45
C GLN A 63 -11.54 2.39 -11.40
N LEU A 64 -12.03 3.56 -10.96
CA LEU A 64 -11.93 4.83 -11.69
C LEU A 64 -10.56 5.49 -11.51
N ASN A 65 -9.76 5.04 -10.55
CA ASN A 65 -8.41 5.56 -10.34
C ASN A 65 -7.52 5.13 -11.52
N PRO A 66 -6.84 6.06 -12.21
CA PRO A 66 -6.00 5.74 -13.38
C PRO A 66 -4.85 4.79 -13.03
N VAL A 67 -4.39 4.80 -11.77
CA VAL A 67 -3.33 3.91 -11.30
C VAL A 67 -3.82 2.46 -11.22
N TYR A 68 -5.09 2.22 -10.92
CA TYR A 68 -5.63 0.87 -10.73
C TYR A 68 -5.43 -0.03 -11.96
N GLY A 69 -5.69 0.50 -13.15
CA GLY A 69 -5.54 -0.24 -14.41
C GLY A 69 -4.09 -0.40 -14.88
N SER A 70 -3.13 0.22 -14.21
CA SER A 70 -1.72 0.18 -14.64
C SER A 70 -1.07 -1.18 -14.42
N TYR A 71 -0.13 -1.52 -15.30
CA TYR A 71 0.65 -2.76 -15.18
C TYR A 71 1.37 -2.85 -13.82
N GLN A 72 1.98 -1.75 -13.34
CA GLN A 72 2.67 -1.76 -12.05
C GLN A 72 1.72 -2.06 -10.89
N MET A 73 0.53 -1.44 -10.86
CA MET A 73 -0.44 -1.69 -9.80
C MET A 73 -1.00 -3.12 -9.85
N GLN A 74 -1.34 -3.61 -11.04
CA GLN A 74 -1.81 -5.00 -11.20
C GLN A 74 -0.74 -6.02 -10.75
N ARG A 75 0.53 -5.76 -11.06
CA ARG A 75 1.65 -6.56 -10.57
C ARG A 75 1.75 -6.51 -9.04
N LEU A 76 1.65 -5.33 -8.42
CA LEU A 76 1.68 -5.18 -6.96
C LEU A 76 0.50 -5.90 -6.29
N ILE A 77 -0.71 -5.81 -6.85
CA ILE A 77 -1.89 -6.54 -6.37
C ILE A 77 -1.62 -8.05 -6.40
N ALA A 78 -1.11 -8.57 -7.52
CA ALA A 78 -0.77 -9.98 -7.66
C ALA A 78 0.30 -10.42 -6.65
N GLU A 79 1.36 -9.63 -6.47
CA GLU A 79 2.41 -9.88 -5.45
C GLU A 79 1.83 -9.86 -4.03
N SER A 80 0.95 -8.89 -3.72
CA SER A 80 0.34 -8.75 -2.39
C SER A 80 -0.63 -9.89 -2.03
N GLN A 81 -1.20 -10.56 -3.03
CA GLN A 81 -2.09 -11.71 -2.89
C GLN A 81 -1.33 -13.05 -3.00
N SER A 82 -0.04 -13.02 -3.29
CA SER A 82 0.78 -14.21 -3.48
C SER A 82 0.82 -15.05 -2.20
N PRO A 83 0.66 -16.38 -2.29
CA PRO A 83 0.79 -17.27 -1.12
C PRO A 83 2.20 -17.20 -0.51
N PHE A 84 3.21 -16.78 -1.27
CA PHE A 84 4.58 -16.59 -0.80
C PHE A 84 4.72 -15.44 0.21
N LYS A 85 3.76 -14.52 0.29
CA LYS A 85 3.73 -13.43 1.29
C LYS A 85 3.71 -13.97 2.72
N SER A 86 3.11 -15.14 2.94
CA SER A 86 3.02 -15.77 4.27
C SER A 86 4.37 -16.29 4.82
N TYR A 87 5.37 -16.45 3.96
CA TYR A 87 6.70 -16.97 4.32
C TYR A 87 7.67 -15.89 4.78
N ILE A 88 7.35 -14.62 4.55
CA ILE A 88 8.09 -13.46 5.06
C ILE A 88 7.32 -12.94 6.29
N LYS A 89 7.28 -13.73 7.36
CA LYS A 89 6.99 -13.19 8.69
C LYS A 89 8.32 -12.81 9.32
N ALA A 90 8.53 -11.50 9.50
CA ALA A 90 9.52 -10.97 10.43
C ALA A 90 9.08 -11.29 11.87
#